data_AF-A0A8T4MS01-F1
#
_entry.id   AF-A0A8T4MS01-F1
#
_cell.length_a   1.000
_cell.length_b   1.000
_cell.length_c   1.000
_cell.angle_alpha   90.00
_cell.angle_beta   90.00
_cell.angle_gamma   90.00
#
_symmetry.space_group_name_H-M   'P 1'
#
loop_
_entity.id
_entity.type
_entity.pdbx_description
1 polymer ?
#
loop_
_entity_poly.entity_id
_entity_poly.type
_entity_poly.pdbx_seq_one_letter_code
_entity_poly.pdbx_strand_id
1 'polypeptide(L)'
;MDYSITQILALIFIVIASIKLLVILIKPSAWLKIVKKVWKNSTHVMIVCLVFVALVLYLLILDGITIIQIFAVMVFVSLLAGVGIAMYSDSIVNLAQRLLRDRHIVKKSWLFILIWVFLILWGLKELFM
;
A
#
# COMPACT_ATOMS: atom_id res chain seq x y z
N MET A 1 26.10 -15.65 1.97
CA MET A 1 25.64 -14.59 1.06
C MET A 1 24.92 -13.59 1.91
N ASP A 2 25.46 -12.38 2.02
CA ASP A 2 24.83 -11.31 2.78
C ASP A 2 23.80 -10.64 1.88
N TYR A 3 22.52 -10.71 2.27
CA TYR A 3 21.43 -10.09 1.52
C TYR A 3 21.35 -8.60 1.84
N SER A 4 21.14 -7.77 0.81
CA SER A 4 20.82 -6.34 1.03
C SER A 4 19.44 -6.18 1.68
N ILE A 5 19.18 -5.01 2.28
CA ILE A 5 17.90 -4.74 2.92
C ILE A 5 16.75 -4.81 1.90
N THR A 6 16.96 -4.28 0.70
CA THR A 6 16.00 -4.37 -0.41
C THR A 6 15.71 -5.82 -0.79
N GLN A 7 16.74 -6.68 -0.84
CA GLN A 7 16.56 -8.11 -1.16
C GLN A 7 15.75 -8.82 -0.08
N ILE A 8 15.97 -8.50 1.20
CA ILE A 8 15.18 -9.05 2.32
C ILE A 8 13.72 -8.60 2.22
N LEU A 9 13.47 -7.31 1.98
CA LEU A 9 12.11 -6.79 1.82
C LEU A 9 11.40 -7.42 0.61
N ALA A 10 12.10 -7.57 -0.51
CA ALA A 10 11.59 -8.24 -1.70
C ALA A 10 11.26 -9.72 -1.42
N LEU A 11 12.13 -10.44 -0.72
CA LEU A 11 11.91 -11.83 -0.34
C LEU A 11 10.67 -11.98 0.55
N ILE A 12 10.53 -11.13 1.57
CA ILE A 12 9.35 -11.10 2.45
C ILE A 12 8.08 -10.87 1.61
N PHE A 13 8.10 -9.90 0.70
CA PHE A 13 6.96 -9.61 -0.16
C PHE A 13 6.63 -10.79 -1.08
N ILE A 14 7.62 -11.40 -1.74
CA ILE A 14 7.45 -12.56 -2.63
C ILE A 14 6.80 -13.71 -1.89
N VAL A 15 7.30 -14.04 -0.69
CA VAL A 15 6.75 -15.14 0.12
C VAL A 15 5.30 -14.86 0.52
N ILE A 16 5.01 -13.67 1.08
CA ILE A 16 3.66 -13.31 1.52
C ILE A 16 2.69 -13.26 0.32
N ALA A 17 3.09 -12.64 -0.78
CA ALA A 17 2.27 -12.52 -1.99
C ALA A 17 1.99 -13.90 -2.61
N SER A 18 2.99 -14.77 -2.68
CA SER A 18 2.83 -16.14 -3.19
C SER A 18 1.88 -16.96 -2.32
N ILE A 19 2.06 -16.93 -1.00
CA ILE A 19 1.13 -17.60 -0.06
C ILE A 19 -0.29 -17.07 -0.24
N LYS A 20 -0.45 -15.74 -0.29
CA LYS A 20 -1.76 -15.10 -0.51
C LYS A 20 -2.41 -15.60 -1.81
N LEU A 21 -1.68 -15.59 -2.92
CA LEU A 21 -2.20 -16.03 -4.21
C LEU A 21 -2.58 -17.51 -4.20
N LEU A 22 -1.73 -18.38 -3.64
CA LEU A 22 -2.05 -19.81 -3.51
C LEU A 22 -3.32 -20.03 -2.67
N VAL A 23 -3.47 -19.33 -1.54
CA VAL A 23 -4.67 -19.43 -0.70
C VAL A 23 -5.90 -18.94 -1.46
N ILE A 24 -5.81 -17.84 -2.22
CA ILE A 24 -6.93 -17.33 -3.02
C ILE A 24 -7.30 -18.31 -4.14
N LEU A 25 -6.33 -18.91 -4.83
CA LEU A 25 -6.58 -19.85 -5.92
C LEU A 25 -7.20 -21.16 -5.43
N ILE A 26 -6.75 -21.68 -4.27
CA ILE A 26 -7.24 -22.95 -3.72
C ILE A 26 -8.54 -22.75 -2.91
N LYS A 27 -8.60 -21.70 -2.08
CA LYS A 27 -9.71 -21.49 -1.14
C LYS A 27 -9.94 -20.00 -0.83
N PRO A 28 -10.61 -19.24 -1.72
CA PRO A 28 -10.86 -17.80 -1.54
C PRO A 28 -11.53 -17.45 -0.21
N SER A 29 -12.44 -18.33 0.26
CA SER A 29 -13.16 -18.14 1.53
C SER A 29 -12.26 -18.18 2.76
N ALA A 30 -11.13 -18.90 2.71
CA ALA A 30 -10.14 -18.91 3.78
C ALA A 30 -9.44 -17.56 3.88
N TRP A 31 -9.00 -17.01 2.74
CA TRP A 31 -8.40 -15.67 2.70
C TRP A 31 -9.36 -14.60 3.24
N LEU A 32 -10.64 -14.66 2.85
CA LEU A 32 -11.65 -13.72 3.35
C LEU A 32 -11.81 -13.77 4.88
N LYS A 33 -11.71 -14.96 5.50
CA LYS A 33 -11.74 -15.10 6.97
C LYS A 33 -10.55 -14.41 7.64
N ILE A 34 -9.35 -14.55 7.06
CA ILE A 34 -8.12 -13.89 7.54
C ILE A 34 -8.30 -12.37 7.46
N VAL A 35 -8.72 -11.86 6.29
CA VAL A 35 -8.98 -10.43 6.08
C VAL A 35 -9.99 -9.92 7.10
N LYS A 36 -11.15 -10.58 7.26
CA LYS A 36 -12.16 -10.16 8.25
C LYS A 36 -11.62 -10.13 9.68
N LYS A 37 -10.77 -11.10 10.05
CA LYS A 37 -10.17 -11.16 11.39
C LYS A 37 -9.20 -10.00 11.61
N VAL A 38 -8.31 -9.73 10.65
CA VAL A 38 -7.33 -8.63 10.72
C VAL A 38 -8.05 -7.28 10.76
N TRP A 39 -9.02 -7.07 9.86
CA TRP A 39 -9.73 -5.81 9.73
C TRP A 39 -10.83 -5.58 10.77
N LYS A 40 -11.08 -6.53 11.69
CA LYS A 40 -12.02 -6.34 12.80
C LYS A 40 -11.65 -5.14 13.67
N ASN A 41 -10.36 -4.79 13.74
CA ASN A 41 -9.87 -3.64 14.47
C ASN A 41 -9.11 -2.69 13.54
N SER A 42 -9.88 -1.87 12.81
CA SER A 42 -9.36 -0.96 11.78
C SER A 42 -8.33 0.04 12.30
N THR A 43 -8.46 0.52 13.53
CA THR A 43 -7.48 1.44 14.14
C THR A 43 -6.13 0.77 14.35
N HIS A 44 -6.11 -0.48 14.83
CA HIS A 44 -4.86 -1.21 15.02
C HIS A 44 -4.19 -1.52 13.69
N VAL A 45 -4.98 -1.93 12.68
CA VAL A 45 -4.47 -2.14 11.32
C VAL A 45 -3.86 -0.85 10.78
N MET A 46 -4.53 0.30 10.95
CA MET A 46 -4.02 1.59 10.50
C MET A 46 -2.67 1.93 11.15
N ILE A 47 -2.55 1.80 12.47
CA ILE A 47 -1.32 2.10 13.20
C ILE A 47 -0.19 1.17 12.73
N VAL A 48 -0.46 -0.12 12.63
CA VAL A 48 0.53 -1.10 12.13
C VAL A 48 0.96 -0.72 10.71
N CYS A 49 0.03 -0.45 9.80
CA CYS A 49 0.37 -0.04 8.44
C CYS A 49 1.20 1.25 8.40
N LEU A 50 0.90 2.25 9.22
CA LEU A 50 1.67 3.50 9.28
C LEU A 50 3.10 3.26 9.76
N VAL A 51 3.28 2.46 10.82
CA VAL A 51 4.61 2.08 11.32
C VAL A 51 5.40 1.32 10.26
N PHE A 52 4.78 0.35 9.60
CA PHE A 52 5.42 -0.43 8.54
C PHE A 52 5.77 0.43 7.31
N VAL A 53 4.92 1.37 6.90
CA VAL A 53 5.22 2.30 5.80
C VAL A 53 6.44 3.15 6.13
N ALA A 54 6.50 3.75 7.33
CA ALA A 54 7.64 4.55 7.75
C ALA A 54 8.93 3.71 7.86
N LEU A 55 8.84 2.51 8.44
CA LEU A 55 9.96 1.59 8.58
C LEU A 55 10.50 1.14 7.22
N VAL A 56 9.63 0.69 6.31
CA VAL A 56 10.04 0.26 4.97
C VAL A 56 10.64 1.41 4.18
N LEU A 57 10.05 2.61 4.23
CA LEU A 57 10.61 3.77 3.56
C LEU A 57 12.01 4.12 4.08
N TYR A 58 12.20 4.14 5.40
CA TYR A 58 13.50 4.37 6.02
C TYR A 58 14.54 3.33 5.59
N LEU A 59 14.16 2.05 5.63
CA LEU A 59 15.03 0.93 5.25
C LEU A 59 15.44 0.99 3.76
N LEU A 60 14.52 1.35 2.87
CA LEU A 60 14.81 1.50 1.45
C LEU A 60 15.80 2.64 1.20
N ILE A 61 15.59 3.79 1.84
CA ILE A 61 16.49 4.95 1.72
C ILE A 61 17.89 4.60 2.26
N LEU A 62 17.96 3.87 3.38
CA LEU A 62 19.23 3.42 3.96
C LEU A 62 19.99 2.46 3.02
N ASP A 63 19.28 1.62 2.26
CA ASP A 63 19.86 0.74 1.22
C ASP A 63 20.18 1.49 -0.09
N GLY A 64 20.04 2.82 -0.11
CA GLY A 64 20.37 3.67 -1.27
C GLY A 64 19.25 3.85 -2.29
N ILE A 65 18.03 3.36 -2.01
CA ILE A 65 16.88 3.55 -2.90
C ILE A 65 16.31 4.96 -2.72
N THR A 66 16.31 5.72 -3.80
CA THR A 66 15.82 7.12 -3.79
C THR A 66 14.30 7.18 -3.84
N ILE A 67 13.73 8.29 -3.36
CA ILE A 67 12.28 8.53 -3.44
C ILE A 67 11.76 8.52 -4.89
N ILE A 68 12.58 8.93 -5.85
CA ILE A 68 12.25 8.91 -7.28
C ILE A 68 12.10 7.47 -7.79
N GLN A 69 13.02 6.58 -7.41
CA GLN A 69 12.92 5.16 -7.75
C GLN A 69 11.68 4.51 -7.13
N ILE A 70 11.34 4.85 -5.87
CA ILE A 70 10.11 4.39 -5.22
C ILE A 70 8.88 4.87 -6.00
N PHE A 71 8.85 6.15 -6.40
CA PHE A 71 7.76 6.73 -7.19
C PHE A 71 7.62 6.05 -8.56
N ALA A 72 8.74 5.76 -9.24
CA ALA A 72 8.73 5.05 -10.52
C ALA A 72 8.10 3.64 -10.39
N VAL A 73 8.47 2.87 -9.36
CA VAL A 73 7.88 1.56 -9.10
C VAL A 73 6.41 1.67 -8.69
N MET A 74 6.03 2.71 -7.92
CA MET A 74 4.64 2.94 -7.57
C MET A 74 3.76 3.19 -8.78
N VAL A 75 4.23 3.92 -9.81
CA VAL A 75 3.47 4.09 -11.06
C VAL A 75 3.16 2.74 -11.69
N PHE A 76 4.16 1.85 -11.79
CA PHE A 76 3.96 0.49 -12.30
C PHE A 76 2.92 -0.28 -11.47
N VAL A 77 3.05 -0.28 -10.15
CA VAL A 77 2.11 -0.99 -9.24
C VAL A 77 0.70 -0.39 -9.31
N SER A 78 0.57 0.93 -9.40
CA SER A 78 -0.73 1.61 -9.52
C SER A 78 -1.44 1.26 -10.83
N LEU A 79 -0.72 1.21 -11.96
CA LEU A 79 -1.30 0.80 -13.24
C LEU A 79 -1.75 -0.67 -13.20
N LEU A 80 -0.92 -1.56 -12.64
CA LEU A 80 -1.28 -2.97 -12.50
C LEU A 80 -2.48 -3.17 -11.56
N ALA A 81 -2.53 -2.45 -10.43
CA ALA A 81 -3.68 -2.44 -9.55
C ALA A 81 -4.94 -1.91 -10.25
N GLY A 82 -4.77 -0.89 -11.11
CA GLY A 82 -5.82 -0.33 -11.94
C GLY A 82 -6.52 -1.37 -12.83
N VAL A 83 -5.76 -2.30 -13.42
CA VAL A 83 -6.33 -3.42 -14.19
C VAL A 83 -7.26 -4.27 -13.33
N GLY A 84 -6.82 -4.63 -12.12
CA GLY A 84 -7.62 -5.41 -11.17
C GLY A 84 -8.91 -4.70 -10.73
N ILE A 85 -8.81 -3.40 -10.46
CA ILE A 85 -9.92 -2.55 -10.03
C ILE A 85 -10.92 -2.34 -11.18
N ALA A 86 -10.43 -2.16 -12.42
CA ALA A 86 -11.25 -1.91 -13.60
C ALA A 86 -12.22 -3.05 -13.90
N MET A 87 -11.84 -4.30 -13.61
CA MET A 87 -12.74 -5.47 -13.75
C MET A 87 -13.99 -5.40 -12.86
N TYR A 88 -13.99 -4.56 -11.82
CA TYR A 88 -15.09 -4.38 -10.87
C TYR A 88 -15.53 -2.91 -10.79
N SER A 89 -15.41 -2.17 -11.88
CA SER A 89 -15.63 -0.72 -11.97
C SER A 89 -16.91 -0.24 -11.27
N ASP A 90 -18.06 -0.86 -11.55
CA ASP A 90 -19.35 -0.45 -10.96
C ASP A 90 -19.36 -0.55 -9.43
N SER A 91 -18.76 -1.61 -8.88
CA SER A 91 -18.67 -1.79 -7.43
C SER A 91 -17.78 -0.73 -6.80
N ILE A 92 -16.69 -0.37 -7.47
CA ILE A 92 -15.73 0.63 -7.01
C ILE A 92 -16.32 2.04 -7.09
N VAL A 93 -17.00 2.39 -8.19
CA VAL A 93 -17.70 3.67 -8.34
C VAL A 93 -18.79 3.83 -7.29
N ASN A 94 -19.60 2.79 -7.06
CA ASN A 94 -20.62 2.82 -6.02
C ASN A 94 -20.03 2.98 -4.61
N LEU A 95 -18.90 2.32 -4.32
CA LEU A 95 -18.17 2.51 -3.07
C LEU A 95 -17.68 3.94 -2.92
N ALA A 96 -17.06 4.50 -3.97
CA ALA A 96 -16.56 5.88 -3.97
C ALA A 96 -17.69 6.89 -3.72
N GLN A 97 -18.85 6.74 -4.37
CA GLN A 97 -20.01 7.60 -4.14
C GLN A 97 -20.49 7.54 -2.69
N ARG A 98 -20.49 6.36 -2.06
CA ARG A 98 -20.85 6.21 -0.65
C ARG A 98 -19.85 6.90 0.28
N LEU A 99 -18.56 6.75 -0.01
CA LEU A 99 -17.49 7.37 0.78
C LEU A 99 -17.52 8.91 0.66
N LEU A 100 -17.71 9.46 -0.55
CA LEU A 100 -17.75 10.91 -0.77
C LEU A 100 -18.98 11.60 -0.16
N ARG A 101 -20.07 10.86 0.12
CA ARG A 101 -21.21 11.38 0.88
C ARG A 101 -20.89 11.63 2.35
N ASP A 102 -19.84 11.01 2.89
CA ASP A 102 -19.37 11.28 4.24
C ASP A 102 -18.67 12.65 4.28
N ARG A 103 -19.36 13.65 4.84
CA ARG A 103 -18.84 15.03 5.00
C ARG A 103 -17.55 15.10 5.82
N HIS A 104 -17.22 14.07 6.58
CA HIS A 104 -16.02 14.01 7.40
C HIS A 104 -14.90 13.16 6.78
N ILE A 105 -15.02 12.70 5.53
CA ILE A 105 -14.00 11.87 4.88
C ILE A 105 -12.61 12.50 4.94
N VAL A 106 -12.49 13.80 4.62
CA VAL A 106 -11.21 14.53 4.68
C VAL A 106 -10.67 14.55 6.10
N LYS A 107 -11.53 14.80 7.10
CA LYS A 107 -11.13 14.79 8.52
C LYS A 107 -10.75 13.40 9.00
N LYS A 108 -11.33 12.32 8.45
CA LYS A 108 -10.96 10.94 8.78
C LYS A 108 -9.64 10.52 8.12
N SER A 109 -9.36 11.05 6.93
CA SER A 109 -8.19 10.71 6.12
C SER A 109 -7.04 11.74 6.21
N TRP A 110 -7.15 12.76 7.07
CA TRP A 110 -6.22 13.88 7.12
C TRP A 110 -4.75 13.45 7.28
N LEU A 111 -4.49 12.45 8.12
CA LEU A 111 -3.13 11.94 8.36
C LEU A 111 -2.55 11.29 7.11
N PHE A 112 -3.35 10.50 6.39
CA PHE A 112 -2.96 9.90 5.12
C PHE A 112 -2.70 10.99 4.06
N ILE A 113 -3.56 12.01 3.99
CA ILE A 113 -3.38 13.16 3.08
C ILE A 113 -2.07 13.89 3.40
N LEU A 114 -1.79 14.18 4.67
CA LEU A 114 -0.57 14.86 5.11
C LEU A 114 0.69 14.09 4.70
N ILE A 115 0.70 12.76 4.92
CA ILE A 115 1.81 11.89 4.52
C ILE A 115 2.03 11.95 3.00
N TRP A 116 0.96 11.88 2.21
CA TRP A 116 1.06 12.00 0.75
C TRP A 116 1.61 13.35 0.30
N VAL A 117 1.11 14.44 0.87
CA VAL A 117 1.62 15.78 0.56
C VAL A 117 3.11 15.87 0.87
N PHE A 118 3.55 15.37 2.03
CA PHE A 118 4.96 15.33 2.40
C PHE A 118 5.80 14.53 1.40
N LEU A 119 5.38 13.31 1.04
CA LEU A 119 6.10 12.47 0.09
C LEU A 119 6.19 13.11 -1.30
N ILE A 120 5.11 13.74 -1.78
CA ILE A 120 5.08 14.44 -3.07
C ILE A 120 6.05 15.61 -3.06
N LEU A 121 6.04 16.45 -2.01
CA LEU A 121 6.94 17.58 -1.89
C LEU A 121 8.41 17.13 -1.83
N TRP A 122 8.69 16.03 -1.12
CA TRP A 122 10.03 15.43 -1.10
C TRP A 122 10.44 14.92 -2.49
N GLY A 123 9.59 14.15 -3.15
CA GLY A 123 9.86 13.66 -4.51
C GLY A 123 10.09 14.79 -5.51
N LEU A 124 9.29 15.86 -5.45
CA LEU A 124 9.48 17.05 -6.28
C LEU A 124 10.82 17.73 -6.00
N LYS A 125 11.21 17.85 -4.71
CA LYS A 125 12.50 18.43 -4.35
C LYS A 125 13.66 17.65 -4.95
N GLU A 126 13.69 16.33 -4.77
CA GLU A 126 14.78 15.47 -5.31
C GLU A 126 14.76 15.38 -6.84
N LEU A 127 13.62 15.61 -7.48
CA LEU A 127 13.53 15.57 -8.94
C LEU A 127 14.16 16.80 -9.60
N PHE A 128 14.12 17.95 -8.92
CA PHE A 128 14.55 19.24 -9.47
C PHE A 128 15.79 19.85 -8.81
N MET A 129 16.30 19.26 -7.72
CA MET A 129 17.57 19.63 -7.06
C MET A 129 18.57 18.51 -7.24
#